data_AF-A0AAW9KWV8-F1
#
_entry.id   AF-A0AAW9KWV8-F1
#
_cell.length_a   1.000
_cell.length_b   1.000
_cell.length_c   1.000
_cell.angle_alpha   90.00
_cell.angle_beta   90.00
_cell.angle_gamma   90.00
#
_symmetry.space_group_name_H-M   'P 1'
#
loop_
_entity.id
_entity.type
_entity.pdbx_description
1 polymer ?
#
loop_
_entity_poly.entity_id
_entity_poly.type
_entity_poly.pdbx_seq_one_letter_code
_entity_poly.pdbx_strand_id
1 'polypeptide(L)'
;MDTRPFELAGWTLAVFAVVGIGLGLTGYVTTDFALGAFAADGSATAQTVGQLFAAIVAFLSLIIVFFLGPLVAMVTGLIAGSVVWEPTEAVIAGGLGSFVGFYIMLFLSVPLLFVALDASGGSGTSSSAALQLDPGSLLAPVAIAGLPTGLVGAVTAVIGNQIQ
;
A
#
# COMPACT_ATOMS: atom_id res chain seq x y z
N MET A 1 30.31 -9.83 -7.30
CA MET A 1 29.07 -10.28 -7.97
C MET A 1 28.47 -9.02 -8.55
N ASP A 2 28.53 -8.83 -9.87
CA ASP A 2 28.01 -7.63 -10.55
C ASP A 2 26.48 -7.71 -10.66
N THR A 3 25.79 -7.51 -9.55
CA THR A 3 24.33 -7.31 -9.57
C THR A 3 24.05 -5.92 -10.11
N ARG A 4 23.41 -5.86 -11.28
CA ARG A 4 23.09 -4.58 -11.93
C ARG A 4 22.05 -3.83 -11.09
N PRO A 5 22.14 -2.50 -10.93
CA PRO A 5 21.23 -1.73 -10.08
C PRO A 5 19.75 -1.90 -10.45
N PHE A 6 19.47 -2.19 -11.73
CA PHE A 6 18.13 -2.49 -12.23
C PHE A 6 17.54 -3.81 -11.71
N GLU A 7 18.38 -4.80 -11.45
CA GLU A 7 17.93 -6.10 -10.92
C GLU A 7 17.50 -5.95 -9.46
N LEU A 8 18.28 -5.22 -8.66
CA LEU A 8 17.94 -4.89 -7.27
C LEU A 8 16.69 -4.01 -7.17
N ALA A 9 16.54 -3.03 -8.07
CA ALA A 9 15.32 -2.26 -8.19
C ALA A 9 14.13 -3.18 -8.50
N GLY A 10 14.28 -4.12 -9.44
CA GLY A 10 13.26 -5.12 -9.77
C GLY A 10 12.84 -5.98 -8.57
N TRP A 11 13.79 -6.43 -7.76
CA TRP A 11 13.49 -7.16 -6.52
C TRP A 11 12.74 -6.30 -5.50
N THR A 12 13.14 -5.03 -5.33
CA THR A 12 12.42 -4.07 -4.49
C THR A 12 10.97 -3.92 -4.95
N LEU A 13 10.73 -3.76 -6.26
CA LEU A 13 9.38 -3.70 -6.83
C LEU A 13 8.57 -4.96 -6.54
N ALA A 14 9.18 -6.15 -6.65
CA ALA A 14 8.51 -7.41 -6.37
C ALA A 14 8.08 -7.51 -4.90
N VAL A 15 8.93 -7.08 -3.96
CA VAL A 15 8.59 -7.05 -2.53
C VAL A 15 7.40 -6.13 -2.28
N PHE A 16 7.42 -4.91 -2.81
CA PHE A 16 6.30 -3.97 -2.71
C PHE A 16 5.00 -4.53 -3.31
N ALA A 17 5.09 -5.21 -4.47
CA ALA A 17 3.94 -5.84 -5.10
C ALA A 17 3.34 -6.95 -4.24
N VAL A 18 4.17 -7.85 -3.69
CA VAL A 18 3.72 -8.94 -2.81
C VAL A 18 3.07 -8.38 -1.54
N VAL A 19 3.67 -7.36 -0.92
CA VAL A 19 3.10 -6.68 0.26
C VAL A 19 1.77 -6.02 -0.08
N GLY A 20 1.68 -5.34 -1.23
CA GLY A 20 0.44 -4.69 -1.68
C GLY A 20 -0.70 -5.69 -1.90
N ILE A 21 -0.42 -6.82 -2.54
CA ILE A 21 -1.40 -7.90 -2.72
C ILE A 21 -1.83 -8.47 -1.36
N GLY A 22 -0.88 -8.76 -0.47
CA GLY A 22 -1.17 -9.30 0.86
C GLY A 22 -2.07 -8.37 1.69
N LEU A 23 -1.80 -7.07 1.68
CA LEU A 23 -2.62 -6.07 2.37
C LEU A 23 -4.01 -5.94 1.74
N GLY A 24 -4.10 -5.89 0.41
CA GLY A 24 -5.38 -5.80 -0.30
C GLY A 24 -6.27 -7.01 -0.01
N LEU A 25 -5.70 -8.22 -0.05
CA LEU A 25 -6.42 -9.46 0.30
C LEU A 25 -6.84 -9.51 1.77
N THR A 26 -5.98 -9.04 2.69
CA THR A 26 -6.31 -8.99 4.11
C THR A 26 -7.47 -8.01 4.37
N GLY A 27 -7.45 -6.85 3.71
CA GLY A 27 -8.57 -5.89 3.74
C GLY A 27 -9.86 -6.53 3.21
N TYR A 28 -9.79 -7.21 2.08
CA TYR A 28 -10.94 -7.91 1.49
C TYR A 28 -11.55 -8.93 2.47
N VAL A 29 -10.74 -9.83 3.03
CA VAL A 29 -11.21 -10.89 3.93
C VAL A 29 -11.81 -10.32 5.23
N THR A 30 -11.20 -9.27 5.79
CA THR A 30 -11.69 -8.65 7.03
C THR A 30 -13.00 -7.89 6.81
N THR A 31 -13.15 -7.19 5.69
CA THR A 31 -14.41 -6.53 5.31
C THR A 31 -15.52 -7.55 5.06
N ASP A 32 -15.24 -8.63 4.31
CA ASP A 32 -16.21 -9.71 4.05
C ASP A 32 -16.69 -10.38 5.34
N PHE A 33 -15.75 -10.73 6.23
CA PHE A 33 -16.08 -11.32 7.54
C PHE A 33 -16.98 -10.40 8.38
N ALA A 34 -16.64 -9.12 8.47
CA ALA A 34 -17.41 -8.17 9.26
C ALA A 34 -18.83 -8.00 8.72
N LEU A 35 -18.97 -7.89 7.41
CA LEU A 35 -20.28 -7.79 6.75
C LEU A 35 -21.10 -9.05 6.94
N GLY A 36 -20.49 -10.24 6.82
CA GLY A 36 -21.16 -11.51 7.11
C GLY A 36 -21.69 -11.58 8.54
N ALA A 37 -20.92 -11.07 9.52
CA ALA A 37 -21.32 -11.04 10.92
C ALA A 37 -22.52 -10.09 11.17
N PHE A 38 -22.55 -8.93 10.53
CA PHE A 38 -23.64 -7.95 10.70
C PHE A 38 -24.88 -8.25 9.84
N ALA A 39 -24.71 -8.89 8.68
CA ALA A 39 -25.82 -9.31 7.82
C ALA A 39 -26.64 -10.44 8.45
N ALA A 40 -26.02 -11.27 9.29
CA ALA A 40 -26.69 -12.37 9.99
C ALA A 40 -27.80 -11.90 10.95
N ASP A 41 -27.72 -10.67 11.46
CA ASP A 41 -28.70 -10.10 12.40
C ASP A 41 -29.95 -9.53 11.69
N GLY A 42 -29.88 -9.26 10.38
CA GLY A 42 -31.01 -8.86 9.52
C GLY A 42 -31.71 -7.53 9.85
N SER A 43 -31.31 -6.84 10.92
CA SER A 43 -31.90 -5.57 11.34
C SER A 43 -31.34 -4.39 10.52
N ALA A 44 -32.18 -3.38 10.26
CA ALA A 44 -31.75 -2.16 9.55
C ALA A 44 -30.63 -1.41 10.30
N THR A 45 -30.63 -1.49 11.63
CA THR A 45 -29.56 -0.95 12.48
C THR A 45 -28.26 -1.73 12.30
N ALA A 46 -28.29 -3.07 12.27
CA ALA A 46 -27.11 -3.90 12.05
C ALA A 46 -26.49 -3.68 10.67
N GLN A 47 -27.31 -3.51 9.62
CA GLN A 47 -26.82 -3.16 8.29
C GLN A 47 -26.08 -1.82 8.28
N THR A 48 -26.64 -0.79 8.94
CA THR A 48 -26.01 0.53 9.04
C THR A 48 -24.69 0.47 9.81
N VAL A 49 -24.66 -0.27 10.93
CA VAL A 49 -23.44 -0.46 11.74
C VAL A 49 -22.38 -1.26 10.98
N GLY A 50 -22.78 -2.29 10.23
CA GLY A 50 -21.86 -3.08 9.41
C GLY A 50 -21.22 -2.26 8.30
N GLN A 51 -21.98 -1.38 7.65
CA GLN A 51 -21.46 -0.47 6.63
C GLN A 51 -20.49 0.57 7.22
N LEU A 52 -20.81 1.13 8.40
CA LEU A 52 -19.90 2.05 9.12
C LEU A 52 -18.60 1.33 9.52
N PHE A 53 -18.71 0.10 10.02
CA PHE A 53 -17.54 -0.70 10.38
C PHE A 53 -16.66 -0.99 9.17
N ALA A 54 -17.24 -1.40 8.04
CA ALA A 54 -16.51 -1.63 6.79
C ALA A 54 -15.79 -0.36 6.30
N ALA A 55 -16.43 0.81 6.41
CA ALA A 55 -15.81 2.09 6.07
C ALA A 55 -14.61 2.41 6.98
N ILE A 56 -14.73 2.18 8.29
CA ILE A 56 -13.63 2.36 9.26
C ILE A 56 -12.48 1.41 8.95
N VAL A 57 -12.77 0.14 8.67
CA VAL A 57 -11.74 -0.87 8.31
C VAL A 57 -11.02 -0.47 7.02
N ALA A 58 -11.74 -0.01 6.00
CA ALA A 58 -11.14 0.45 4.76
C ALA A 58 -10.25 1.69 4.96
N PHE A 59 -10.71 2.66 5.76
CA PHE A 59 -9.92 3.84 6.11
C PHE A 59 -8.65 3.48 6.89
N LEU A 60 -8.76 2.60 7.88
CA LEU A 60 -7.61 2.12 8.66
C LEU A 60 -6.62 1.34 7.78
N SER A 61 -7.13 0.50 6.87
CA SER A 61 -6.31 -0.26 5.92
C SER A 61 -5.55 0.67 4.98
N LEU A 62 -6.18 1.73 4.49
CA LEU A 62 -5.50 2.77 3.72
C LEU A 62 -4.37 3.41 4.51
N ILE A 63 -4.61 3.82 5.76
CA ILE A 63 -3.57 4.38 6.64
C ILE A 63 -2.41 3.38 6.77
N ILE A 64 -2.70 2.11 7.06
CA ILE A 64 -1.67 1.07 7.19
C ILE A 64 -0.85 0.97 5.91
N VAL A 65 -1.48 0.91 4.74
CA VAL A 65 -0.81 0.87 3.43
C VAL A 65 0.13 2.08 3.25
N PHE A 66 -0.32 3.29 3.60
CA PHE A 66 0.51 4.50 3.53
C PHE A 66 1.72 4.44 4.47
N PHE A 67 1.56 3.95 5.69
CA PHE A 67 2.64 3.84 6.67
C PHE A 67 3.57 2.65 6.43
N LEU A 68 3.10 1.59 5.79
CA LEU A 68 3.92 0.42 5.49
C LEU A 68 4.93 0.71 4.37
N GLY A 69 4.62 1.63 3.46
CA GLY A 69 5.52 2.02 2.37
C GLY A 69 6.95 2.34 2.84
N PRO A 70 7.14 3.30 3.75
CA PRO A 70 8.44 3.63 4.33
C PRO A 70 9.13 2.46 5.05
N LEU A 71 8.37 1.59 5.72
CA LEU A 71 8.93 0.42 6.41
C LEU A 71 9.49 -0.61 5.42
N VAL A 72 8.74 -0.91 4.35
CA VAL A 72 9.21 -1.79 3.28
C VAL A 72 10.43 -1.18 2.61
N ALA A 73 10.39 0.11 2.28
CA ALA A 73 11.51 0.85 1.69
C ALA A 73 12.77 0.80 2.55
N MET A 74 12.63 0.88 3.87
CA MET A 74 13.75 0.80 4.81
C MET A 74 14.45 -0.56 4.72
N VAL A 75 13.68 -1.64 4.73
CA VAL A 75 14.23 -3.00 4.68
C VAL A 75 14.83 -3.29 3.31
N THR A 76 14.10 -3.00 2.22
CA THR A 76 14.59 -3.23 0.86
C THR A 76 15.78 -2.34 0.53
N GLY A 77 15.79 -1.09 1.00
CA GLY A 77 16.89 -0.15 0.84
C GLY A 77 18.16 -0.64 1.53
N LEU A 78 18.09 -1.02 2.81
CA LEU A 78 19.24 -1.58 3.53
C LEU A 78 19.84 -2.79 2.81
N ILE A 79 18.98 -3.73 2.39
CA ILE A 79 19.42 -4.95 1.69
C ILE A 79 20.05 -4.58 0.36
N ALA A 80 19.40 -3.77 -0.48
CA ALA A 80 19.93 -3.36 -1.78
C ALA A 80 21.25 -2.59 -1.65
N GLY A 81 21.38 -1.73 -0.64
CA GLY A 81 22.61 -1.00 -0.34
C GLY A 81 23.77 -1.92 0.03
N SER A 82 23.52 -2.97 0.81
CA SER A 82 24.55 -3.90 1.28
C SER A 82 25.22 -4.75 0.20
N VAL A 83 24.72 -4.71 -1.04
CA VAL A 83 25.23 -5.52 -2.17
C VAL A 83 25.94 -4.67 -3.22
N VAL A 84 25.80 -3.35 -3.16
CA VAL A 84 26.26 -2.41 -4.19
C VAL A 84 27.45 -1.63 -3.66
N TRP A 85 28.49 -1.43 -4.47
CA TRP A 85 29.70 -0.70 -4.07
C TRP A 85 29.60 0.81 -4.30
N GLU A 86 28.88 1.22 -5.35
CA GLU A 86 28.75 2.61 -5.75
C GLU A 86 27.54 3.28 -5.04
N PRO A 87 27.73 4.41 -4.31
CA PRO A 87 26.66 5.03 -3.54
C PRO A 87 25.54 5.61 -4.43
N THR A 88 25.85 6.03 -5.65
CA THR A 88 24.87 6.52 -6.63
C THR A 88 23.93 5.40 -7.10
N GLU A 89 24.47 4.20 -7.33
CA GLU A 89 23.68 3.02 -7.69
C GLU A 89 22.79 2.55 -6.55
N ALA A 90 23.30 2.61 -5.30
CA ALA A 90 22.51 2.32 -4.10
C ALA A 90 21.32 3.28 -3.95
N VAL A 91 21.52 4.59 -4.17
CA VAL A 91 20.44 5.59 -4.14
C VAL A 91 19.39 5.32 -5.23
N ILE A 92 19.80 4.92 -6.42
CA ILE A 92 18.86 4.62 -7.51
C ILE A 92 18.06 3.35 -7.17
N ALA A 93 18.74 2.26 -6.79
CA ALA A 93 18.09 0.99 -6.48
C ALA A 93 17.14 1.09 -5.27
N GLY A 94 17.58 1.76 -4.20
CA GLY A 94 16.81 1.95 -2.98
C GLY A 94 15.77 3.06 -3.08
N GLY A 95 16.15 4.24 -3.58
CA GLY A 95 15.30 5.42 -3.65
C GLY A 95 14.25 5.33 -4.75
N LEU A 96 14.70 5.22 -6.01
CA LEU A 96 13.79 5.13 -7.15
C LEU A 96 12.99 3.83 -7.10
N GLY A 97 13.64 2.71 -6.76
CA GLY A 97 12.97 1.42 -6.59
C GLY A 97 11.86 1.45 -5.55
N SER A 98 12.10 2.05 -4.37
CA SER A 98 11.08 2.17 -3.33
C SER A 98 10.01 3.20 -3.67
N PHE A 99 10.36 4.30 -4.35
CA PHE A 99 9.39 5.29 -4.82
C PHE A 99 8.40 4.66 -5.80
N VAL A 100 8.90 4.00 -6.84
CA VAL A 100 8.05 3.32 -7.84
C VAL A 100 7.31 2.14 -7.20
N GLY A 101 7.98 1.36 -6.35
CA GLY A 101 7.39 0.23 -5.62
C GLY A 101 6.21 0.65 -4.76
N PHE A 102 6.29 1.79 -4.09
CA PHE A 102 5.19 2.36 -3.31
C PHE A 102 3.93 2.61 -4.16
N TYR A 103 4.07 3.18 -5.35
CA TYR A 103 2.92 3.38 -6.24
C TYR A 103 2.36 2.07 -6.76
N ILE A 104 3.20 1.06 -7.04
CA ILE A 104 2.71 -0.27 -7.43
C ILE A 104 1.93 -0.91 -6.28
N MET A 105 2.44 -0.83 -5.05
CA MET A 105 1.77 -1.33 -3.85
C MET A 105 0.40 -0.65 -3.64
N LEU A 106 0.33 0.67 -3.81
CA LEU A 106 -0.93 1.42 -3.77
C LEU A 106 -1.87 0.96 -4.89
N PHE A 107 -1.37 0.88 -6.12
CA PHE A 107 -2.18 0.50 -7.28
C PHE A 107 -2.73 -0.93 -7.17
N LEU A 108 -2.06 -1.83 -6.44
CA LEU A 108 -2.53 -3.18 -6.21
C LEU A 108 -3.47 -3.29 -5.00
N SER A 109 -3.15 -2.63 -3.88
CA SER A 109 -3.94 -2.75 -2.64
C SER A 109 -5.25 -1.95 -2.67
N VAL A 110 -5.23 -0.75 -3.26
CA VAL A 110 -6.34 0.19 -3.21
C VAL A 110 -7.55 -0.33 -4.01
N PRO A 111 -7.42 -0.82 -5.25
CA PRO A 111 -8.55 -1.40 -5.97
C PRO A 111 -9.14 -2.63 -5.27
N LEU A 112 -8.31 -3.47 -4.65
CA LEU A 112 -8.79 -4.63 -3.89
C LEU A 112 -9.65 -4.22 -2.68
N LEU A 113 -9.26 -3.15 -1.98
CA LEU A 113 -10.07 -2.56 -0.92
C LEU A 113 -11.40 -1.99 -1.44
N PHE A 114 -11.38 -1.33 -2.59
CA PHE A 114 -12.61 -0.79 -3.19
C PHE A 114 -13.55 -1.88 -3.72
N VAL A 115 -13.02 -2.97 -4.28
CA VAL A 115 -13.84 -4.13 -4.68
C VAL A 115 -14.53 -4.75 -3.46
N ALA A 116 -13.85 -4.82 -2.31
CA ALA A 116 -14.46 -5.29 -1.06
C ALA A 116 -15.64 -4.40 -0.61
N LEU A 117 -15.53 -3.08 -0.82
CA LEU A 117 -16.58 -2.11 -0.49
C LEU A 117 -17.73 -2.12 -1.51
N ASP A 118 -17.47 -2.25 -2.80
CA ASP A 118 -18.51 -2.21 -3.84
C ASP A 118 -19.33 -3.51 -3.89
N ALA A 119 -18.69 -4.66 -3.66
CA ALA A 119 -19.38 -5.94 -3.51
C ALA A 119 -20.40 -5.97 -2.33
N SER A 120 -20.32 -4.99 -1.42
CA SER A 120 -21.21 -4.85 -0.26
C SER A 120 -22.44 -3.97 -0.50
N GLY A 121 -22.54 -3.32 -1.68
CA GLY A 121 -23.60 -2.37 -2.00
C GLY A 121 -24.91 -3.03 -2.41
N GLY A 122 -25.81 -3.27 -1.44
CA GLY A 122 -27.24 -3.42 -1.72
C GLY A 122 -27.78 -2.19 -2.46
N SER A 123 -28.71 -2.42 -3.38
CA SER A 123 -29.23 -1.53 -4.45
C SER A 123 -29.93 -0.23 -4.01
N GLY A 124 -29.49 0.47 -2.96
CA GLY A 124 -30.23 1.58 -2.34
C GLY A 124 -29.49 2.91 -2.25
N THR A 125 -28.16 2.94 -2.31
CA THR A 125 -27.42 4.20 -2.17
C THR A 125 -26.30 4.17 -3.18
N SER A 126 -26.44 4.99 -4.22
CA SER A 126 -25.38 5.30 -5.17
C SER A 126 -24.05 5.41 -4.43
N SER A 127 -23.10 4.57 -4.85
CA SER A 127 -21.71 4.39 -4.43
C SER A 127 -20.84 5.66 -4.51
N SER A 128 -21.48 6.83 -4.49
CA SER A 128 -20.95 8.17 -4.63
C SER A 128 -20.97 8.96 -3.31
N ALA A 129 -21.47 8.43 -2.19
CA ALA A 129 -21.57 9.20 -0.92
C ALA A 129 -20.61 8.76 0.20
N ALA A 130 -20.18 7.50 0.26
CA ALA A 130 -19.36 7.01 1.38
C ALA A 130 -17.87 7.41 1.26
N LEU A 131 -17.35 7.57 0.04
CA LEU A 131 -16.07 8.21 -0.26
C LEU A 131 -16.21 8.84 -1.64
N GLN A 132 -16.88 10.00 -1.74
CA GLN A 132 -16.73 10.89 -2.90
C GLN A 132 -15.34 11.54 -2.83
N LEU A 133 -14.32 10.70 -2.74
CA LEU A 133 -12.96 11.10 -2.94
C LEU A 133 -12.85 11.36 -4.43
N ASP A 134 -13.03 12.62 -4.82
CA ASP A 134 -12.71 13.06 -6.16
C ASP A 134 -11.32 12.49 -6.47
N PRO A 135 -11.15 11.63 -7.50
CA PRO A 135 -9.85 11.06 -7.81
C PRO A 135 -8.80 12.17 -7.98
N GLY A 136 -9.20 13.37 -8.43
CA GLY A 136 -8.34 14.55 -8.43
C GLY A 136 -7.84 14.97 -7.04
N SER A 137 -8.69 14.89 -6.02
CA SER A 137 -8.37 15.22 -4.63
C SER A 137 -7.48 14.19 -3.93
N LEU A 138 -7.46 12.93 -4.39
CA LEU A 138 -6.58 11.88 -3.87
C LEU A 138 -5.21 11.82 -4.53
N LEU A 139 -5.12 12.20 -5.81
CA LEU A 139 -3.87 12.14 -6.55
C LEU A 139 -2.78 13.00 -5.91
N ALA A 140 -3.13 14.18 -5.41
CA ALA A 140 -2.18 15.07 -4.72
C ALA A 140 -1.57 14.44 -3.45
N PRO A 141 -2.36 13.99 -2.44
CA PRO A 141 -1.81 13.35 -1.25
C PRO A 141 -1.11 12.01 -1.55
N VAL A 142 -1.59 11.22 -2.52
CA VAL A 142 -0.91 9.99 -2.96
C VAL A 142 0.48 10.30 -3.55
N ALA A 143 0.56 11.31 -4.42
CA ALA A 143 1.83 11.73 -5.02
C ALA A 143 2.82 12.26 -3.96
N ILE A 144 2.33 13.02 -2.97
CA ILE A 144 3.16 13.54 -1.88
C ILE A 144 3.63 12.41 -0.96
N ALA A 145 2.79 11.40 -0.70
CA ALA A 145 3.13 10.28 0.18
C ALA A 145 4.22 9.34 -0.37
N GLY A 146 4.42 9.31 -1.69
CA GLY A 146 5.53 8.57 -2.29
C GLY A 146 6.90 9.15 -1.94
N LEU A 147 6.99 10.47 -1.72
CA LEU A 147 8.26 11.16 -1.46
C LEU A 147 8.94 10.66 -0.18
N PRO A 148 8.28 10.58 1.00
CA PRO A 148 8.86 9.97 2.19
C PRO A 148 9.37 8.55 1.95
N THR A 149 8.62 7.72 1.21
CA THR A 149 9.00 6.33 0.94
C THR A 149 10.25 6.24 0.08
N GLY A 150 10.34 7.05 -0.98
CA GLY A 150 11.54 7.14 -1.81
C GLY A 150 12.75 7.68 -1.04
N LEU A 151 12.55 8.70 -0.20
CA LEU A 151 13.62 9.25 0.66
C LEU A 151 14.14 8.21 1.66
N VAL A 152 13.25 7.49 2.34
CA VAL A 152 13.64 6.43 3.26
C VAL A 152 14.39 5.33 2.53
N GLY A 153 13.92 4.90 1.36
CA GLY A 153 14.62 3.91 0.53
C GLY A 153 16.01 4.38 0.08
N ALA A 154 16.16 5.65 -0.31
CA ALA A 154 17.45 6.22 -0.71
C ALA A 154 18.44 6.28 0.47
N VAL A 155 18.00 6.84 1.60
CA VAL A 155 18.83 6.99 2.80
C VAL A 155 19.28 5.64 3.33
N THR A 156 18.35 4.69 3.42
CA THR A 156 18.63 3.36 3.95
C THR A 156 19.51 2.53 3.02
N ALA A 157 19.44 2.75 1.71
CA ALA A 157 20.39 2.15 0.77
C ALA A 157 21.80 2.73 0.87
N VAL A 158 21.95 4.04 1.09
CA VAL A 158 23.27 4.63 1.39
C VAL A 158 23.83 4.07 2.70
N ILE A 159 22.99 3.94 3.72
CA ILE A 159 23.39 3.32 5.00
C ILE A 159 23.82 1.87 4.78
N GLY A 160 23.04 1.09 4.01
CA GLY A 160 23.37 -0.30 3.68
C GLY A 160 24.71 -0.45 2.97
N ASN A 161 25.01 0.45 2.03
CA ASN A 161 26.30 0.50 1.31
C ASN A 161 27.48 0.76 2.24
N GLN A 162 27.30 1.54 3.31
CA GLN A 162 28.37 1.83 4.28
C GLN A 162 28.61 0.72 5.31
N ILE A 163 27.70 -0.24 5.43
CA ILE A 163 27.82 -1.38 6.37
C ILE A 163 28.57 -2.55 5.71
N GLN A 164 28.79 -2.48 4.39
CA GLN A 164 29.50 -3.49 3.59
C GLN A 164 31.02 -3.39 3.77
#